data_AF-F3ZHD6-F1
#
_entry.id   AF-F3ZHD6-F1
#
_cell.length_a   1.000
_cell.length_b   1.000
_cell.length_c   1.000
_cell.angle_alpha   90.00
_cell.angle_beta   90.00
_cell.angle_gamma   90.00
#
_symmetry.space_group_name_H-M   'P 1'
#
loop_
_entity.id
_entity.type
_entity.pdbx_description
1 polymer ?
#
loop_
_entity_poly.entity_id
_entity_poly.type
_entity_poly.pdbx_seq_one_letter_code
_entity_poly.pdbx_strand_id
1 'polypeptide(L)'
;MIETATRRRAAGDWAGACAAADVDVSFGLRAVRHRWGEALASRLRDDLRSLAPDLLRWHFPRTGPDGLLRSGTAVTLARYAAGTGRPVHLLAGTPPASVRAGQRLTLWLGDRPGPDCPAPDRRFRLDLHRHLWDAGRSGELRERAVMRPPAEPPPWQHLLGSESYAYGRWGAEAALLLRAEGRGDAGRVLVRLGRSRRLLLHVRDGSVTAANEVRARACPGVPTLPDAAVRVPPDVELLRAGLLTPDALHPLVAAALAPDTPHPLVTPDTSGPVPRRPPGSDVLRIACQGARHRLGRTRVDGPLVALDHTQEELEREGLLVLLGGPPLPCLAALREAERSLDAHPEVRELLRYGDVAGATERVTQLFGPRHELPEGELRTALEEAGRRRLRHDLHRTGLSPAQRVALPPAPRRRPAP
;
A
#
# COMPACT_ATOMS: atom_id res chain seq x y z
N MET A 1 0.19 12.60 -3.30
CA MET A 1 -0.36 11.83 -2.15
C MET A 1 0.36 12.15 -0.84
N ILE A 2 1.64 11.75 -0.65
CA ILE A 2 2.41 11.98 0.60
C ILE A 2 2.33 13.44 1.08
N GLU A 3 2.61 14.40 0.17
CA GLU A 3 2.58 15.82 0.50
C GLU A 3 1.20 16.29 0.99
N THR A 4 0.14 15.95 0.25
CA THR A 4 -1.24 16.30 0.59
C THR A 4 -1.65 15.68 1.93
N ALA A 5 -1.35 14.40 2.16
CA ALA A 5 -1.65 13.70 3.41
C ALA A 5 -0.90 14.33 4.59
N THR A 6 0.38 14.64 4.42
CA THR A 6 1.21 15.32 5.42
C THR A 6 0.66 16.70 5.76
N ARG A 7 0.26 17.51 4.76
CA ARG A 7 -0.31 18.84 4.97
C ARG A 7 -1.62 18.77 5.78
N ARG A 8 -2.51 17.84 5.42
CA ARG A 8 -3.79 17.61 6.13
C ARG A 8 -3.56 17.16 7.57
N ARG A 9 -2.64 16.20 7.78
CA ARG A 9 -2.25 15.71 9.11
C ARG A 9 -1.67 16.84 9.97
N ALA A 10 -0.79 17.67 9.43
CA ALA A 10 -0.19 18.80 10.14
C ALA A 10 -1.24 19.84 10.57
N ALA A 11 -2.32 20.00 9.81
CA ALA A 11 -3.47 20.82 10.17
C ALA A 11 -4.44 20.15 11.17
N GLY A 12 -4.16 18.92 11.62
CA GLY A 12 -5.03 18.14 12.51
C GLY A 12 -6.23 17.46 11.83
N ASP A 13 -6.32 17.55 10.50
CA ASP A 13 -7.37 16.94 9.68
C ASP A 13 -7.00 15.50 9.31
N TRP A 14 -7.10 14.59 10.29
CA TRP A 14 -6.80 13.17 10.10
C TRP A 14 -7.70 12.49 9.06
N ALA A 15 -8.96 12.93 8.95
CA ALA A 15 -9.91 12.37 7.99
C ALA A 15 -9.54 12.79 6.57
N GLY A 16 -9.18 14.06 6.36
CA GLY A 16 -8.65 14.55 5.10
C GLY A 16 -7.29 13.92 4.73
N ALA A 17 -6.44 13.64 5.72
CA ALA A 17 -5.20 12.90 5.50
C ALA A 17 -5.47 11.47 5.01
N CYS A 18 -6.40 10.76 5.65
CA CYS A 18 -6.84 9.43 5.22
C CYS A 18 -7.40 9.45 3.80
N ALA A 19 -8.28 10.40 3.48
CA ALA A 19 -8.84 10.54 2.13
C ALA A 19 -7.76 10.81 1.08
N ALA A 20 -6.78 11.67 1.37
CA ALA A 20 -5.66 11.98 0.47
C ALA A 20 -4.71 10.78 0.22
N ALA A 21 -4.72 9.79 1.11
CA ALA A 21 -3.90 8.58 1.03
C ALA A 21 -4.70 7.32 0.66
N ASP A 22 -5.93 7.47 0.17
CA ASP A 22 -6.83 6.37 -0.19
C ASP A 22 -7.09 5.38 0.95
N VAL A 23 -7.28 5.94 2.15
CA VAL A 23 -7.65 5.19 3.36
C VAL A 23 -9.10 5.53 3.73
N ASP A 24 -9.99 4.56 3.60
CA ASP A 24 -11.38 4.68 4.02
C ASP A 24 -11.55 4.43 5.51
N VAL A 25 -12.52 5.08 6.13
CA VAL A 25 -12.83 4.91 7.55
C VAL A 25 -14.20 4.26 7.68
N SER A 26 -14.28 3.09 8.33
CA SER A 26 -15.52 2.32 8.43
C SER A 26 -16.32 2.58 9.71
N PHE A 27 -15.92 3.56 10.52
CA PHE A 27 -16.53 3.86 11.81
C PHE A 27 -16.66 5.37 12.02
N GLY A 28 -17.62 5.78 12.86
CA GLY A 28 -17.78 7.18 13.28
C GLY A 28 -17.46 7.38 14.75
N LEU A 29 -16.69 8.41 15.10
CA LEU A 29 -16.29 8.69 16.49
C LEU A 29 -17.48 8.82 17.46
N ARG A 30 -18.62 9.35 16.99
CA ARG A 30 -19.86 9.42 17.78
C ARG A 30 -20.37 8.01 18.15
N ALA A 31 -20.42 7.09 17.19
CA ALA A 31 -20.82 5.71 17.43
C ALA A 31 -19.82 4.99 18.36
N VAL A 32 -18.52 5.28 18.21
CA VAL A 32 -17.48 4.74 19.10
C VAL A 32 -17.73 5.18 20.54
N ARG A 33 -17.96 6.48 20.77
CA ARG A 33 -18.28 7.03 22.09
C ARG A 33 -19.53 6.39 22.70
N HIS A 34 -20.58 6.20 21.90
CA HIS A 34 -21.81 5.56 22.38
C HIS A 34 -21.60 4.09 22.75
N ARG A 35 -20.78 3.34 22.00
CA ARG A 35 -20.58 1.90 22.22
C ARG A 35 -19.53 1.58 23.29
N TRP A 36 -18.43 2.32 23.33
CA TRP A 36 -17.27 2.00 24.18
C TRP A 36 -16.85 3.14 25.13
N GLY A 37 -17.63 4.22 25.20
CA GLY A 37 -17.43 5.33 26.13
C GLY A 37 -16.43 6.39 25.68
N GLU A 38 -16.39 7.50 26.40
CA GLU A 38 -15.54 8.67 26.09
C GLU A 38 -14.05 8.34 26.19
N ALA A 39 -13.64 7.56 27.19
CA ALA A 39 -12.23 7.26 27.41
C ALA A 39 -11.59 6.52 26.22
N LEU A 40 -12.30 5.55 25.62
CA LEU A 40 -11.81 4.86 24.42
C LEU A 40 -11.87 5.78 23.20
N ALA A 41 -12.94 6.57 23.05
CA ALA A 41 -13.09 7.51 21.95
C ALA A 41 -11.99 8.58 21.95
N SER A 42 -11.56 9.05 23.12
CA SER A 42 -10.44 10.00 23.26
C SER A 42 -9.13 9.36 22.82
N ARG A 43 -8.77 8.19 23.35
CA ARG A 43 -7.54 7.47 22.94
C ARG A 43 -7.50 7.18 21.45
N LEU A 44 -8.64 6.76 20.87
CA LEU A 44 -8.75 6.55 19.43
C LEU A 44 -8.54 7.85 18.66
N ARG A 45 -9.12 8.96 19.11
CA ARG A 45 -8.94 10.27 18.47
C ARG A 45 -7.48 10.72 18.51
N ASP A 46 -6.78 10.47 19.62
CA ASP A 46 -5.35 10.79 19.76
C ASP A 46 -4.51 9.94 18.80
N ASP A 47 -4.75 8.62 18.74
CA ASP A 47 -4.08 7.73 17.78
C ASP A 47 -4.38 8.14 16.31
N LEU A 48 -5.61 8.57 15.99
CA LEU A 48 -5.97 9.05 14.65
C LEU A 48 -5.31 10.39 14.29
N ARG A 49 -5.09 11.30 15.24
CA ARG A 49 -4.36 12.55 15.00
C ARG A 49 -2.89 12.31 14.69
N SER A 50 -2.31 11.27 15.28
CA SER A 50 -0.92 10.87 15.03
C SER A 50 -0.74 10.00 13.78
N LEU A 51 -1.82 9.42 13.25
CA LEU A 51 -1.80 8.56 12.07
C LEU A 51 -1.25 9.31 10.84
N ALA A 52 -0.17 8.80 10.27
CA ALA A 52 0.32 9.08 8.92
C ALA A 52 -0.15 7.96 7.97
N PRO A 53 -1.26 8.14 7.24
CA PRO A 53 -1.82 7.10 6.39
C PRO A 53 -0.95 6.78 5.16
N ASP A 54 -0.18 7.75 4.69
CA ASP A 54 0.86 7.62 3.68
C ASP A 54 2.05 6.76 4.16
N LEU A 55 2.48 6.95 5.41
CA LEU A 55 3.50 6.10 6.05
C LEU A 55 2.97 4.68 6.29
N LEU A 56 1.72 4.56 6.76
CA LEU A 56 1.05 3.26 6.90
C LEU A 56 1.06 2.51 5.57
N ARG A 57 0.70 3.18 4.47
CA ARG A 57 0.71 2.59 3.11
C ARG A 57 2.11 2.20 2.66
N TRP A 58 3.14 2.96 3.02
CA TRP A 58 4.54 2.64 2.72
C TRP A 58 4.92 1.28 3.30
N HIS A 59 4.60 1.03 4.58
CA HIS A 59 4.95 -0.19 5.30
C HIS A 59 3.88 -1.29 5.28
N PHE A 60 2.75 -1.07 4.61
CA PHE A 60 1.66 -2.05 4.58
C PHE A 60 2.09 -3.34 3.86
N PRO A 61 1.66 -4.54 4.30
CA PRO A 61 2.07 -5.80 3.68
C PRO A 61 1.85 -5.85 2.16
N ARG A 62 2.91 -6.21 1.42
CA ARG A 62 2.92 -6.31 -0.05
C ARG A 62 3.14 -7.74 -0.52
N THR A 63 2.76 -8.01 -1.77
CA THR A 63 3.02 -9.28 -2.45
C THR A 63 3.91 -9.01 -3.67
N GLY A 64 5.00 -9.76 -3.80
CA GLY A 64 5.87 -9.72 -4.98
C GLY A 64 5.31 -10.52 -6.16
N PRO A 65 5.83 -10.34 -7.38
CA PRO A 65 6.93 -9.41 -7.72
C PRO A 65 6.47 -7.96 -7.89
N ASP A 66 5.17 -7.74 -8.08
CA ASP A 66 4.60 -6.46 -8.50
C ASP A 66 4.57 -5.36 -7.43
N GLY A 67 4.91 -5.68 -6.18
CA GLY A 67 4.92 -4.71 -5.07
C GLY A 67 3.53 -4.22 -4.65
N LEU A 68 2.44 -4.86 -5.10
CA LEU A 68 1.08 -4.44 -4.75
C LEU A 68 0.75 -4.77 -3.30
N LEU A 69 -0.14 -3.96 -2.69
CA LEU A 69 -0.69 -4.28 -1.36
C LEU A 69 -1.37 -5.65 -1.37
N ARG A 70 -1.08 -6.45 -0.35
CA ARG A 70 -1.62 -7.79 -0.18
C ARG A 70 -3.11 -7.72 0.14
N SER A 71 -3.96 -8.13 -0.80
CA SER A 71 -5.42 -8.17 -0.64
C SER A 71 -5.87 -9.09 0.50
N GLY A 72 -7.05 -8.81 1.06
CA GLY A 72 -7.68 -9.60 2.13
C GLY A 72 -6.86 -9.70 3.42
N THR A 73 -5.95 -8.75 3.68
CA THR A 73 -5.12 -8.71 4.89
C THR A 73 -5.63 -7.65 5.83
N ALA A 74 -5.76 -8.00 7.12
CA ALA A 74 -6.04 -7.07 8.20
C ALA A 74 -4.89 -7.07 9.20
N VAL A 75 -4.51 -5.88 9.64
CA VAL A 75 -3.34 -5.63 10.46
C VAL A 75 -3.78 -4.81 11.68
N THR A 76 -3.33 -5.20 12.86
CA THR A 76 -3.65 -4.41 14.08
C THR A 76 -2.72 -3.21 14.16
N LEU A 77 -3.29 -2.00 14.23
CA LEU A 77 -2.56 -0.75 14.46
C LEU A 77 -2.50 -0.39 15.95
N ALA A 78 -3.59 -0.61 16.68
CA ALA A 78 -3.66 -0.34 18.11
C ALA A 78 -4.65 -1.27 18.81
N ARG A 79 -4.41 -1.53 20.10
CA ARG A 79 -5.29 -2.30 20.98
C ARG A 79 -5.67 -1.44 22.17
N TYR A 80 -6.95 -1.31 22.42
CA TYR A 80 -7.50 -0.56 23.54
C TYR A 80 -8.11 -1.51 24.55
N ALA A 81 -7.70 -1.40 25.82
CA ALA A 81 -8.41 -2.07 26.89
C ALA A 81 -9.85 -1.53 26.98
N ALA A 82 -10.81 -2.43 27.17
CA ALA A 82 -12.24 -2.11 27.28
C ALA A 82 -12.80 -2.59 28.63
N GLY A 83 -12.13 -2.19 29.72
CA GLY A 83 -12.50 -2.63 31.07
C GLY A 83 -12.41 -4.16 31.22
N THR A 84 -13.50 -4.78 31.66
CA THR A 84 -13.64 -6.25 31.80
C THR A 84 -13.93 -6.96 30.47
N GLY A 85 -14.15 -6.21 29.39
CA GLY A 85 -14.43 -6.74 28.06
C GLY A 85 -13.18 -7.13 27.28
N ARG A 86 -13.40 -7.71 26.09
CA ARG A 86 -12.32 -7.97 25.13
C ARG A 86 -11.67 -6.67 24.66
N PRO A 87 -10.36 -6.68 24.37
CA PRO A 87 -9.71 -5.50 23.81
C PRO A 87 -10.36 -5.12 22.47
N VAL A 88 -10.50 -3.81 22.25
CA VAL A 88 -10.96 -3.25 20.98
C VAL A 88 -9.72 -2.99 20.11
N HIS A 89 -9.77 -3.42 18.87
CA HIS A 89 -8.68 -3.28 17.91
C HIS A 89 -9.00 -2.19 16.91
N LEU A 90 -8.07 -1.25 16.73
CA LEU A 90 -7.99 -0.44 15.50
C LEU A 90 -7.21 -1.27 14.47
N LEU A 91 -7.88 -1.58 13.37
CA LEU A 91 -7.31 -2.38 12.28
C LEU A 91 -7.17 -1.52 11.03
N ALA A 92 -6.13 -1.78 10.26
CA ALA A 92 -6.03 -1.35 8.88
C ALA A 92 -5.97 -2.56 7.96
N GLY A 93 -6.54 -2.44 6.78
CA GLY A 93 -6.33 -3.47 5.80
C GLY A 93 -7.01 -3.29 4.47
N THR A 94 -6.76 -4.26 3.61
CA THR A 94 -7.24 -4.24 2.24
C THR A 94 -8.52 -5.08 2.14
N PRO A 95 -9.47 -4.67 1.30
CA PRO A 95 -10.63 -5.50 0.99
C PRO A 95 -10.20 -6.85 0.36
N PRO A 96 -11.10 -7.87 0.36
CA PRO A 96 -10.88 -9.11 -0.38
C PRO A 96 -10.59 -8.86 -1.87
N ALA A 97 -9.87 -9.79 -2.51
CA ALA A 97 -9.47 -9.64 -3.92
C ALA A 97 -10.65 -9.47 -4.89
N SER A 98 -11.84 -9.97 -4.55
CA SER A 98 -13.07 -9.85 -5.35
C SER A 98 -13.63 -8.44 -5.44
N VAL A 99 -13.31 -7.58 -4.46
CA VAL A 99 -13.81 -6.20 -4.31
C VAL A 99 -12.65 -5.21 -4.19
N ARG A 100 -11.46 -5.60 -4.65
CA ARG A 100 -10.30 -4.71 -4.68
C ARG A 100 -10.56 -3.55 -5.64
N ALA A 101 -10.44 -2.33 -5.16
CA ALA A 101 -10.48 -1.11 -5.98
C ALA A 101 -9.11 -0.45 -6.02
N GLY A 102 -8.11 -1.18 -6.51
CA GLY A 102 -6.72 -0.73 -6.48
C GLY A 102 -6.05 -1.00 -5.13
N GLN A 103 -5.14 -0.13 -4.70
CA GLN A 103 -4.37 -0.26 -3.46
C GLN A 103 -4.93 0.59 -2.29
N ARG A 104 -6.26 0.60 -2.15
CA ARG A 104 -6.94 1.31 -1.05
C ARG A 104 -6.90 0.49 0.24
N LEU A 105 -6.84 1.21 1.35
CA LEU A 105 -6.92 0.65 2.69
C LEU A 105 -8.23 1.05 3.35
N THR A 106 -8.67 0.27 4.33
CA THR A 106 -9.82 0.57 5.17
C THR A 106 -9.40 0.46 6.62
N LEU A 107 -9.82 1.43 7.44
CA LEU A 107 -9.72 1.40 8.89
C LEU A 107 -10.99 0.83 9.49
N TRP A 108 -10.85 -0.22 10.29
CA TRP A 108 -11.93 -0.84 11.06
C TRP A 108 -11.67 -0.70 12.56
N LEU A 109 -12.76 -0.76 13.33
CA LEU A 109 -12.70 -0.80 14.78
C LEU A 109 -13.62 -1.91 15.30
N GLY A 110 -13.08 -2.81 16.12
CA GLY A 110 -13.89 -3.91 16.67
C GLY A 110 -13.23 -4.70 17.78
N ASP A 111 -14.06 -5.33 18.61
CA ASP A 111 -13.71 -6.23 19.72
C ASP A 111 -13.72 -7.72 19.33
N ARG A 112 -14.26 -8.04 18.14
CA ARG A 112 -14.31 -9.38 17.57
C ARG A 112 -14.29 -9.32 16.04
N PRO A 113 -13.72 -10.34 15.38
CA PRO A 113 -13.91 -10.52 13.95
C PRO A 113 -15.39 -10.73 13.61
N GLY A 114 -15.80 -10.25 12.44
CA GLY A 114 -17.15 -10.38 11.92
C GLY A 114 -17.25 -9.87 10.49
N PRO A 115 -18.45 -9.82 9.90
CA PRO A 115 -18.67 -9.34 8.53
C PRO A 115 -18.08 -7.95 8.28
N ASP A 116 -18.11 -7.08 9.30
CA ASP A 116 -17.67 -5.69 9.22
C ASP A 116 -16.26 -5.46 9.81
N CYS A 117 -15.60 -6.52 10.30
CA CYS A 117 -14.29 -6.43 10.94
C CYS A 117 -13.47 -7.71 10.67
N PRO A 118 -12.48 -7.67 9.76
CA PRO A 118 -11.71 -8.85 9.43
C PRO A 118 -10.86 -9.35 10.60
N ALA A 119 -10.59 -10.66 10.65
CA ALA A 119 -9.68 -11.22 11.64
C ALA A 119 -8.23 -10.74 11.35
N PRO A 120 -7.53 -10.14 12.32
CA PRO A 120 -6.18 -9.66 12.11
C PRO A 120 -5.20 -10.83 11.88
N ASP A 121 -4.30 -10.67 10.92
CA ASP A 121 -3.22 -11.61 10.68
C ASP A 121 -2.14 -11.41 11.75
N ARG A 122 -1.88 -12.45 12.53
CA ARG A 122 -0.93 -12.42 13.66
C ARG A 122 0.51 -12.11 13.24
N ARG A 123 0.85 -12.23 11.95
CA ARG A 123 2.16 -11.88 11.40
C ARG A 123 2.40 -10.38 11.36
N PHE A 124 1.33 -9.59 11.36
CA PHE A 124 1.40 -8.13 11.21
C PHE A 124 0.85 -7.48 12.48
N ARG A 125 1.76 -7.05 13.35
CA ARG A 125 1.47 -6.42 14.65
C ARG A 125 2.02 -5.00 14.68
N LEU A 126 1.38 -4.11 13.93
CA LEU A 126 1.75 -2.68 13.89
C LEU A 126 1.38 -1.96 15.19
N ASP A 127 0.59 -2.58 16.07
CA ASP A 127 0.42 -2.19 17.47
C ASP A 127 1.71 -2.29 18.29
N LEU A 128 2.65 -3.15 17.89
CA LEU A 128 3.99 -3.26 18.47
C LEU A 128 5.04 -2.45 17.70
N HIS A 129 4.68 -1.90 16.53
CA HIS A 129 5.57 -1.20 15.60
C HIS A 129 4.92 0.13 15.18
N ARG A 130 4.56 0.96 16.17
CA ARG A 130 3.82 2.22 15.93
C ARG A 130 4.57 3.16 15.00
N HIS A 131 5.89 3.18 15.04
CA HIS A 131 6.76 3.96 14.13
C HIS A 131 6.53 3.70 12.63
N LEU A 132 5.81 2.64 12.25
CA LEU A 132 5.45 2.35 10.86
C LEU A 132 4.15 3.02 10.40
N TRP A 133 3.46 3.77 11.26
CA TRP A 133 2.22 4.47 10.91
C TRP A 133 1.93 5.72 11.75
N ASP A 134 2.51 5.84 12.94
CA ASP A 134 2.36 6.98 13.86
C ASP A 134 3.51 7.97 13.59
N ALA A 135 3.17 9.17 13.14
CA ALA A 135 4.14 10.21 12.79
C ALA A 135 4.95 10.69 14.01
N GLY A 136 4.35 10.70 15.20
CA GLY A 136 5.04 11.08 16.44
C GLY A 136 6.01 10.03 16.94
N ARG A 137 5.92 8.79 16.41
CA ARG A 137 6.74 7.65 16.80
C ARG A 137 7.69 7.20 15.70
N SER A 138 7.66 7.81 14.50
CA SER A 138 8.46 7.34 13.35
C SER A 138 9.97 7.32 13.63
N GLY A 139 10.44 8.16 14.55
CA GLY A 139 11.85 8.18 15.00
C GLY A 139 12.35 6.86 15.60
N GLU A 140 11.47 6.01 16.17
CA GLU A 140 11.90 4.69 16.68
C GLU A 140 12.42 3.77 15.57
N LEU A 141 12.09 4.07 14.31
CA LEU A 141 12.64 3.34 13.17
C LEU A 141 14.16 3.37 13.20
N ARG A 142 14.79 4.48 13.62
CA ARG A 142 16.24 4.59 13.75
C ARG A 142 16.81 3.50 14.66
N GLU A 143 16.25 3.36 15.85
CA GLU A 143 16.70 2.38 16.85
C GLU A 143 16.52 0.94 16.38
N ARG A 144 15.46 0.68 15.60
CA ARG A 144 15.13 -0.64 15.06
C ARG A 144 15.86 -0.98 13.76
N ALA A 145 16.29 0.04 13.01
CA ALA A 145 17.05 -0.08 11.77
C ALA A 145 18.56 -0.25 11.99
N VAL A 146 19.08 0.28 13.11
CA VAL A 146 20.49 0.08 13.50
C VAL A 146 20.69 -1.39 13.84
N MET A 147 21.24 -2.11 12.87
CA MET A 147 21.78 -3.44 13.07
C MET A 147 23.18 -3.28 13.63
N ARG A 148 23.31 -3.36 14.95
CA ARG A 148 24.60 -3.68 15.56
C ARG A 148 24.62 -5.19 15.78
N PRO A 149 25.25 -5.97 14.89
CA PRO A 149 25.41 -7.40 15.16
C PRO A 149 26.11 -7.57 16.51
N PRO A 150 25.74 -8.59 17.30
CA PRO A 150 26.43 -8.86 18.55
C PRO A 150 27.93 -9.09 18.28
N ALA A 151 28.78 -8.71 19.24
CA ALA A 151 30.24 -8.84 19.10
C ALA A 151 30.65 -10.29 18.77
N GLU A 152 29.91 -11.26 19.31
CA GLU A 152 30.02 -12.66 18.95
C GLU A 152 28.71 -13.17 18.35
N PRO A 153 28.76 -13.93 17.24
CA PRO A 153 27.57 -14.51 16.63
C PRO A 153 26.93 -15.54 17.57
N PRO A 154 25.59 -15.55 17.71
CA PRO A 154 24.95 -16.56 18.55
C PRO A 154 25.16 -17.96 17.96
N PRO A 155 25.25 -19.02 18.80
CA PRO A 155 25.58 -20.38 18.34
C PRO A 155 24.57 -20.93 17.33
N TRP A 156 23.35 -20.42 17.32
CA TRP A 156 22.28 -20.80 16.40
C TRP A 156 22.22 -19.97 15.11
N GLN A 157 23.15 -19.02 14.88
CA GLN A 157 23.17 -18.18 13.67
C GLN A 157 23.26 -19.01 12.38
N HIS A 158 23.93 -20.16 12.42
CA HIS A 158 24.05 -21.08 11.27
C HIS A 158 22.68 -21.56 10.74
N LEU A 159 21.61 -21.47 11.52
CA LEU A 159 20.26 -21.83 11.10
C LEU A 159 19.62 -20.81 10.14
N LEU A 160 20.15 -19.57 10.07
CA LEU A 160 19.55 -18.45 9.36
C LEU A 160 19.84 -18.42 7.85
N GLY A 161 20.87 -19.11 7.38
CA GLY A 161 21.30 -19.02 5.97
C GLY A 161 21.87 -17.65 5.61
N SER A 162 21.78 -17.26 4.33
CA SER A 162 22.41 -16.04 3.76
C SER A 162 21.51 -14.79 3.72
N GLU A 163 20.31 -14.87 4.28
CA GLU A 163 19.33 -13.78 4.25
C GLU A 163 19.58 -12.76 5.37
N SER A 164 19.31 -11.48 5.09
CA SER A 164 19.43 -10.39 6.06
C SER A 164 18.32 -10.40 7.12
N TYR A 165 18.57 -11.06 8.25
CA TYR A 165 17.66 -11.05 9.39
C TYR A 165 18.06 -10.02 10.45
N ALA A 166 17.07 -9.43 11.12
CA ALA A 166 17.26 -8.53 12.24
C ALA A 166 17.51 -9.29 13.57
N TYR A 167 18.27 -10.39 13.53
CA TYR A 167 18.32 -11.36 14.63
C TYR A 167 18.90 -10.81 15.93
N GLY A 168 19.76 -9.79 15.87
CA GLY A 168 20.26 -9.08 17.05
C GLY A 168 19.17 -8.38 17.87
N ARG A 169 17.99 -8.12 17.27
CA ARG A 169 16.83 -7.48 17.93
C ARG A 169 15.75 -8.48 18.36
N TRP A 170 15.81 -9.73 17.91
CA TRP A 170 14.72 -10.70 18.13
C TRP A 170 14.38 -10.93 19.59
N GLY A 171 15.35 -10.88 20.50
CA GLY A 171 15.09 -11.03 21.93
C GLY A 171 14.24 -9.88 22.49
N ALA A 172 14.59 -8.63 22.17
CA ALA A 172 13.85 -7.45 22.60
C ALA A 172 12.43 -7.41 21.99
N GLU A 173 12.31 -7.74 20.71
CA GLU A 173 11.01 -7.81 20.00
C GLU A 173 10.13 -8.96 20.52
N ALA A 174 10.74 -10.10 20.87
CA ALA A 174 10.03 -11.21 21.48
C ALA A 174 9.51 -10.85 22.89
N ALA A 175 10.27 -10.11 23.69
CA ALA A 175 9.81 -9.64 25.00
C ALA A 175 8.60 -8.68 24.86
N LEU A 176 8.64 -7.76 23.88
CA LEU A 176 7.48 -6.90 23.56
C LEU A 176 6.25 -7.72 23.19
N LEU A 177 6.41 -8.73 22.35
CA LEU A 177 5.33 -9.63 21.96
C LEU A 177 4.77 -10.41 23.15
N LEU A 178 5.63 -11.02 23.97
CA LEU A 178 5.21 -11.82 25.13
C LEU A 178 4.44 -10.97 26.14
N ARG A 179 4.90 -9.75 26.45
CA ARG A 179 4.16 -8.81 27.29
C ARG A 179 2.79 -8.46 26.72
N ALA A 180 2.72 -8.19 25.41
CA ALA A 180 1.45 -7.89 24.73
C ALA A 180 0.47 -9.07 24.69
N GLU A 181 0.97 -10.30 24.81
CA GLU A 181 0.19 -11.53 24.94
C GLU A 181 -0.10 -11.91 26.41
N GLY A 182 0.31 -11.09 27.39
CA GLY A 182 0.11 -11.36 28.82
C GLY A 182 0.98 -12.49 29.37
N ARG A 183 2.14 -12.76 28.76
CA ARG A 183 3.03 -13.90 29.09
C ARG A 183 4.31 -13.49 29.85
N GLY A 184 4.44 -12.22 30.25
CA GLY A 184 5.63 -11.70 30.92
C GLY A 184 6.84 -11.55 29.98
N ASP A 185 8.05 -11.59 30.55
CA ASP A 185 9.32 -11.30 29.86
C ASP A 185 10.14 -12.54 29.48
N ALA A 186 9.65 -13.73 29.81
CA ALA A 186 10.27 -15.00 29.48
C ALA A 186 9.27 -15.95 28.83
N GLY A 187 9.69 -16.64 27.77
CA GLY A 187 8.81 -17.55 27.06
C GLY A 187 9.34 -18.05 25.74
N ARG A 188 8.44 -18.67 24.98
CA ARG A 188 8.72 -19.20 23.64
C ARG A 188 8.07 -18.33 22.58
N VAL A 189 8.80 -18.04 21.51
CA VAL A 189 8.31 -17.28 20.35
C VAL A 189 8.73 -17.98 19.06
N LEU A 190 7.85 -18.00 18.05
CA LEU A 190 8.15 -18.53 16.73
C LEU A 190 8.67 -17.42 15.79
N VAL A 191 9.74 -17.67 15.06
CA VAL A 191 10.19 -16.84 13.95
C VAL A 191 9.94 -17.55 12.62
N ARG A 192 9.42 -16.82 11.65
CA ARG A 192 9.14 -17.33 10.30
C ARG A 192 10.27 -16.95 9.34
N LEU A 193 11.06 -17.93 8.91
CA LEU A 193 12.14 -17.73 7.93
C LEU A 193 11.68 -17.95 6.47
N GLY A 194 10.51 -18.56 6.25
CA GLY A 194 10.01 -18.84 4.90
C GLY A 194 8.63 -19.48 4.88
N ARG A 195 8.30 -20.23 3.82
CA ARG A 195 7.00 -20.94 3.73
C ARG A 195 6.87 -22.03 4.80
N SER A 196 7.87 -22.91 4.91
CA SER A 196 7.87 -24.09 5.79
C SER A 196 8.77 -23.98 7.02
N ARG A 197 9.89 -23.27 6.94
CA ARG A 197 10.88 -23.17 8.01
C ARG A 197 10.44 -22.22 9.13
N ARG A 198 10.55 -22.68 10.38
CA ARG A 198 10.28 -21.90 11.58
C ARG A 198 11.42 -22.12 12.58
N LEU A 199 11.77 -21.07 13.32
CA LEU A 199 12.63 -21.18 14.50
C LEU A 199 11.78 -20.97 15.75
N LEU A 200 11.96 -21.83 16.74
CA LEU A 200 11.43 -21.66 18.08
C LEU A 200 12.51 -21.01 18.94
N LEU A 201 12.30 -19.76 19.32
CA LEU A 201 13.17 -19.03 20.21
C LEU A 201 12.74 -19.24 21.66
N HIS A 202 13.70 -19.47 22.53
CA HIS A 202 13.57 -19.35 23.97
C HIS A 202 14.14 -17.99 24.37
N VAL A 203 13.31 -17.18 25.02
CA VAL A 203 13.65 -15.80 25.37
C VAL A 203 13.51 -15.63 26.87
N ARG A 204 14.47 -14.93 27.47
CA ARG A 204 14.46 -14.51 28.87
C ARG A 204 15.13 -13.14 28.94
N ASP A 205 14.49 -12.20 29.64
CA ASP A 205 15.00 -10.85 29.88
C ASP A 205 15.47 -10.12 28.60
N GLY A 206 14.68 -10.25 27.53
CA GLY A 206 14.97 -9.62 26.24
C GLY A 206 16.13 -10.25 25.45
N SER A 207 16.64 -11.41 25.88
CA SER A 207 17.74 -12.13 25.22
C SER A 207 17.30 -13.51 24.72
N VAL A 208 17.78 -13.92 23.55
CA VAL A 208 17.54 -15.26 23.01
C VAL A 208 18.53 -16.24 23.65
N THR A 209 18.03 -17.15 24.49
CA THR A 209 18.85 -18.13 25.20
C THR A 209 19.05 -19.43 24.43
N ALA A 210 18.10 -19.79 23.56
CA ALA A 210 18.21 -20.93 22.67
C ALA A 210 17.31 -20.75 21.44
N ALA A 211 17.67 -21.39 20.32
CA ALA A 211 16.83 -21.43 19.13
C ALA A 211 16.91 -22.82 18.49
N ASN A 212 15.74 -23.37 18.12
CA ASN A 212 15.64 -24.68 17.48
C ASN A 212 14.79 -24.58 16.21
N GLU A 213 15.20 -25.28 15.14
CA GLU A 213 14.34 -25.41 13.95
C GLU A 213 13.17 -26.34 14.23
N VAL A 214 11.96 -25.88 13.93
CA VAL A 214 10.72 -26.64 14.15
C VAL A 214 9.84 -26.61 12.91
N ARG A 215 9.01 -27.63 12.74
CA ARG A 215 7.96 -27.64 11.72
C ARG A 215 6.79 -26.76 12.17
N ALA A 216 6.16 -26.06 11.24
CA ALA A 216 5.09 -25.08 11.53
C ALA A 216 3.91 -25.63 12.37
N ARG A 217 3.61 -26.92 12.30
CA ARG A 217 2.50 -27.56 13.04
C ARG A 217 2.86 -27.96 14.48
N ALA A 218 4.13 -27.90 14.87
CA ALA A 218 4.62 -28.49 16.12
C ALA A 218 4.40 -27.61 17.37
N CYS A 219 3.96 -26.36 17.23
CA CYS A 219 3.90 -25.40 18.34
C CYS A 219 2.57 -24.60 18.38
N PRO A 220 1.42 -25.28 18.59
CA PRO A 220 0.15 -24.59 18.72
C PRO A 220 0.18 -23.63 19.94
N GLY A 221 -0.41 -22.45 19.78
CA GLY A 221 -0.53 -21.47 20.86
C GLY A 221 0.76 -20.71 21.22
N VAL A 222 1.86 -20.92 20.51
CA VAL A 222 3.08 -20.10 20.65
C VAL A 222 2.95 -18.83 19.78
N PRO A 223 3.15 -17.63 20.33
CA PRO A 223 3.06 -16.40 19.56
C PRO A 223 4.18 -16.34 18.51
N THR A 224 3.89 -15.74 17.36
CA THR A 224 4.84 -15.61 16.24
C THR A 224 5.36 -14.17 16.19
N LEU A 225 6.67 -14.02 16.07
CA LEU A 225 7.33 -12.74 15.93
C LEU A 225 6.80 -12.02 14.68
N PRO A 226 6.42 -10.73 14.78
CA PRO A 226 5.86 -10.01 13.64
C PRO A 226 6.88 -9.86 12.50
N ASP A 227 6.43 -9.89 11.25
CA ASP A 227 7.32 -9.85 10.07
C ASP A 227 8.24 -8.61 10.08
N ALA A 228 7.73 -7.47 10.58
CA ALA A 228 8.49 -6.22 10.75
C ALA A 228 9.68 -6.31 11.73
N ALA A 229 9.66 -7.28 12.65
CA ALA A 229 10.75 -7.54 13.59
C ALA A 229 11.73 -8.62 13.10
N VAL A 230 11.32 -9.42 12.10
CA VAL A 230 12.12 -10.57 11.65
C VAL A 230 13.27 -10.14 10.75
N ARG A 231 12.99 -9.25 9.79
CA ARG A 231 13.92 -8.86 8.73
C ARG A 231 14.40 -7.44 8.92
N VAL A 232 15.57 -7.13 8.35
CA VAL A 232 16.02 -5.75 8.21
C VAL A 232 15.01 -5.01 7.32
N PRO A 233 14.58 -3.78 7.65
CA PRO A 233 13.68 -3.03 6.79
C PRO A 233 14.27 -2.83 5.39
N PRO A 234 13.50 -3.04 4.31
CA PRO A 234 14.01 -2.91 2.93
C PRO A 234 14.65 -1.54 2.65
N ASP A 235 14.08 -0.47 3.22
CA ASP A 235 14.62 0.90 3.08
C ASP A 235 16.08 0.99 3.55
N VAL A 236 16.41 0.29 4.64
CA VAL A 236 17.77 0.25 5.20
C VAL A 236 18.71 -0.54 4.30
N GLU A 237 18.26 -1.66 3.76
CA GLU A 237 19.06 -2.48 2.84
C GLU A 237 19.36 -1.73 1.54
N LEU A 238 18.35 -1.07 0.97
CA LEU A 238 18.48 -0.28 -0.26
C LEU A 238 19.40 0.92 -0.08
N LEU A 239 19.32 1.63 1.05
CA LEU A 239 20.25 2.70 1.40
C LEU A 239 21.68 2.17 1.56
N ARG A 240 21.88 1.06 2.29
CA ARG A 240 23.21 0.45 2.49
C ARG A 240 23.84 -0.03 1.19
N ALA A 241 23.02 -0.50 0.25
CA ALA A 241 23.46 -0.91 -1.07
C ALA A 241 23.68 0.27 -2.04
N GLY A 242 23.37 1.51 -1.64
CA GLY A 242 23.47 2.69 -2.50
C GLY A 242 22.45 2.70 -3.65
N LEU A 243 21.40 1.88 -3.57
CA LEU A 243 20.35 1.76 -4.59
C LEU A 243 19.26 2.82 -4.43
N LEU A 244 19.15 3.40 -3.24
CA LEU A 244 18.29 4.54 -2.94
C LEU A 244 19.08 5.59 -2.18
N THR A 245 18.68 6.83 -2.38
CA THR A 245 19.11 7.99 -1.60
C THR A 245 17.98 8.40 -0.64
N PRO A 246 18.29 9.11 0.47
CA PRO A 246 17.27 9.48 1.46
C PRO A 246 16.09 10.29 0.90
N ASP A 247 16.30 11.10 -0.13
CA ASP A 247 15.27 11.89 -0.83
C ASP A 247 14.25 11.04 -1.60
N ALA A 248 14.58 9.79 -1.94
CA ALA A 248 13.66 8.85 -2.57
C ALA A 248 12.76 8.10 -1.57
N LEU A 249 13.00 8.26 -0.25
CA LEU A 249 12.21 7.62 0.80
C LEU A 249 11.00 8.46 1.21
N HIS A 250 10.08 7.83 1.92
CA HIS A 250 9.06 8.57 2.64
C HIS A 250 9.70 9.60 3.61
N PRO A 251 9.24 10.85 3.69
CA PRO A 251 9.90 11.90 4.49
C PRO A 251 10.12 11.53 5.97
N LEU A 252 9.13 10.88 6.61
CA LEU A 252 9.27 10.39 7.99
C LEU A 252 10.28 9.24 8.14
N VAL A 253 10.49 8.43 7.10
CA VAL A 253 11.49 7.36 7.06
C VAL A 253 12.87 7.95 6.82
N ALA A 254 12.98 8.89 5.87
CA ALA A 254 14.20 9.63 5.58
C ALA A 254 14.72 10.36 6.83
N ALA A 255 13.85 11.08 7.53
CA ALA A 255 14.18 11.78 8.77
C ALA A 255 14.65 10.84 9.88
N ALA A 256 14.12 9.62 9.96
CA ALA A 256 14.54 8.63 10.94
C ALA A 256 15.88 7.96 10.59
N LEU A 257 16.11 7.64 9.32
CA LEU A 257 17.28 6.87 8.88
C LEU A 257 18.49 7.73 8.53
N ALA A 258 18.30 9.00 8.15
CA ALA A 258 19.35 9.91 7.74
C ALA A 258 19.16 11.31 8.36
N PRO A 259 19.14 11.46 9.69
CA PRO A 259 18.76 12.72 10.36
C PRO A 259 19.70 13.90 10.07
N ASP A 260 20.95 13.63 9.70
CA ASP A 260 21.98 14.64 9.42
C ASP A 260 21.92 15.17 7.98
N THR A 261 21.09 14.58 7.13
CA THR A 261 20.80 15.08 5.79
C THR A 261 19.71 16.15 5.89
N PRO A 262 19.87 17.36 5.33
CA PRO A 262 18.79 18.34 5.27
C PRO A 262 17.63 17.74 4.46
N HIS A 263 16.59 17.30 5.16
CA HIS A 263 15.35 16.89 4.52
C HIS A 263 14.52 18.15 4.31
N PRO A 264 14.04 18.43 3.09
CA PRO A 264 13.08 19.50 2.91
C PRO A 264 11.81 19.18 3.72
N LEU A 265 11.68 19.79 4.89
CA LEU A 265 10.38 19.98 5.51
C LEU A 265 9.60 20.87 4.56
N VAL A 266 8.67 20.25 3.83
CA VAL A 266 7.81 20.82 2.78
C VAL A 266 7.69 22.34 2.88
N THR A 267 8.52 23.06 2.13
CA THR A 267 8.25 24.44 1.73
C THR A 267 7.51 24.40 0.40
N PRO A 268 6.51 25.27 0.17
CA PRO A 268 5.90 25.40 -1.15
C PRO A 268 6.97 25.91 -2.14
N ASP A 269 6.83 25.50 -3.40
CA ASP A 269 7.70 25.83 -4.54
C ASP A 269 9.08 25.20 -4.55
N THR A 270 9.11 23.93 -4.99
CA THR A 270 9.86 23.57 -6.20
C THR A 270 9.43 22.18 -6.65
N SER A 271 8.87 22.09 -7.86
CA SER A 271 8.73 20.82 -8.58
C SER A 271 10.14 20.30 -8.91
N GLY A 272 10.76 19.59 -7.97
CA GLY A 272 12.06 18.98 -8.14
C GLY A 272 12.00 17.79 -9.10
N PRO A 273 13.04 17.56 -9.93
CA PRO A 273 12.99 16.60 -11.01
C PRO A 273 13.05 15.16 -10.48
N VAL A 274 12.08 14.34 -10.90
CA VAL A 274 12.11 12.87 -10.80
C VAL A 274 13.44 12.37 -11.42
N PRO A 275 14.13 11.39 -10.82
CA PRO A 275 15.38 10.87 -11.37
C PRO A 275 15.19 10.41 -12.81
N ARG A 276 15.87 11.12 -13.72
CA ARG A 276 15.83 10.90 -15.16
C ARG A 276 16.46 9.56 -15.50
N ARG A 277 15.62 8.64 -16.00
CA ARG A 277 16.09 7.54 -16.84
C ARG A 277 16.80 8.14 -18.05
N PRO A 278 17.96 7.62 -18.50
CA PRO A 278 18.62 8.17 -19.69
C PRO A 278 17.67 8.06 -20.89
N PRO A 279 17.58 9.10 -21.75
CA PRO A 279 16.68 9.11 -22.89
C PRO A 279 17.13 8.07 -23.92
N GLY A 280 16.39 6.97 -24.03
CA GLY A 280 16.39 6.12 -25.20
C GLY A 280 15.53 6.78 -26.29
N SER A 281 16.11 6.98 -27.46
CA SER A 281 15.46 7.54 -28.64
C SER A 281 14.34 6.62 -29.17
N ASP A 282 13.13 6.74 -28.64
CA ASP A 282 11.96 6.01 -29.16
C ASP A 282 11.38 6.72 -30.39
N VAL A 283 12.14 6.75 -31.48
CA VAL A 283 11.66 7.19 -32.79
C VAL A 283 11.27 5.96 -33.60
N LEU A 284 9.97 5.72 -33.73
CA LEU A 284 9.42 4.67 -34.57
C LEU A 284 9.44 5.11 -36.04
N ARG A 285 9.91 4.24 -36.94
CA ARG A 285 9.93 4.50 -38.39
C ARG A 285 8.85 3.67 -39.09
N ILE A 286 8.02 4.34 -39.89
CA ILE A 286 6.88 3.74 -40.61
C ILE A 286 6.98 4.08 -42.09
N ALA A 287 6.65 3.13 -42.96
CA ALA A 287 6.50 3.39 -44.39
C ALA A 287 5.17 4.12 -44.63
N CYS A 288 5.22 5.35 -45.14
CA CYS A 288 4.05 6.19 -45.43
C CYS A 288 4.27 6.87 -46.79
N GLN A 289 3.30 6.73 -47.71
CA GLN A 289 3.34 7.34 -49.04
C GLN A 289 4.68 7.12 -49.81
N GLY A 290 5.29 5.95 -49.67
CA GLY A 290 6.55 5.62 -50.35
C GLY A 290 7.83 6.11 -49.66
N ALA A 291 7.73 6.85 -48.55
CA ALA A 291 8.86 7.30 -47.73
C ALA A 291 8.86 6.67 -46.32
N ARG A 292 9.99 6.78 -45.60
CA ARG A 292 10.09 6.35 -44.19
C ARG A 292 9.89 7.56 -43.27
N HIS A 293 8.69 7.66 -42.70
CA HIS A 293 8.32 8.71 -41.75
C HIS A 293 8.63 8.29 -40.31
N ARG A 294 8.81 9.27 -39.44
CA ARG A 294 9.19 9.16 -38.03
C ARG A 294 8.03 9.56 -37.14
N LEU A 295 7.72 8.69 -36.19
CA LEU A 295 6.86 9.00 -35.05
C LEU A 295 7.72 9.09 -33.80
N GLY A 296 7.51 10.10 -32.99
CA GLY A 296 8.27 10.31 -31.76
C GLY A 296 7.53 11.20 -30.77
N ARG A 297 8.07 11.33 -29.56
CA ARG A 297 7.54 12.25 -28.55
C ARG A 297 8.39 13.51 -28.51
N THR A 298 7.77 14.68 -28.51
CA THR A 298 8.48 15.98 -28.41
C THR A 298 8.96 16.28 -27.00
N ARG A 299 8.39 15.62 -26.00
CA ARG A 299 8.77 15.67 -24.58
C ARG A 299 8.70 14.24 -24.03
N VAL A 300 9.49 13.95 -23.00
CA VAL A 300 9.62 12.60 -22.38
C VAL A 300 8.24 11.96 -22.11
N ASP A 301 7.30 12.80 -21.68
CA ASP A 301 5.97 12.40 -21.23
C ASP A 301 4.86 12.97 -22.14
N GLY A 302 5.20 13.40 -23.36
CA GLY A 302 4.22 13.90 -24.34
C GLY A 302 3.53 12.77 -25.12
N PRO A 303 2.39 13.02 -25.78
CA PRO A 303 1.81 12.04 -26.71
C PRO A 303 2.77 11.73 -27.87
N LEU A 304 2.56 10.58 -28.53
CA LEU A 304 3.26 10.26 -29.77
C LEU A 304 2.76 11.21 -30.87
N VAL A 305 3.68 11.80 -31.63
CA VAL A 305 3.36 12.69 -32.75
C VAL A 305 4.07 12.23 -34.02
N ALA A 306 3.52 12.56 -35.20
CA ALA A 306 4.23 12.41 -36.46
C ALA A 306 5.17 13.59 -36.67
N LEU A 307 6.48 13.32 -36.74
CA LEU A 307 7.50 14.36 -36.92
C LEU A 307 7.62 14.85 -38.36
N ASP A 308 7.12 14.05 -39.30
CA ASP A 308 7.18 14.30 -40.74
C ASP A 308 5.80 14.64 -41.34
N HIS A 309 4.81 15.00 -40.50
CA HIS A 309 3.50 15.51 -40.93
C HIS A 309 3.14 16.76 -40.15
N THR A 310 2.43 17.70 -40.80
CA THR A 310 1.80 18.82 -40.09
C THR A 310 0.46 18.39 -39.47
N GLN A 311 -0.01 19.15 -38.48
CA GLN A 311 -1.32 18.89 -37.88
C GLN A 311 -2.46 19.06 -38.91
N GLU A 312 -2.38 20.07 -39.78
CA GLU A 312 -3.35 20.31 -40.85
C GLU A 312 -3.42 19.15 -41.85
N GLU A 313 -2.26 18.57 -42.20
CA GLU A 313 -2.20 17.37 -43.04
C GLU A 313 -2.91 16.21 -42.35
N LEU A 314 -2.59 15.92 -41.09
CA LEU A 314 -3.22 14.82 -40.36
C LEU A 314 -4.74 15.01 -40.18
N GLU A 315 -5.21 16.25 -39.99
CA GLU A 315 -6.63 16.59 -39.90
C GLU A 315 -7.34 16.35 -41.24
N ARG A 316 -6.75 16.81 -42.34
CA ARG A 316 -7.28 16.57 -43.70
C ARG A 316 -7.39 15.07 -43.98
N GLU A 317 -6.33 14.30 -43.70
CA GLU A 317 -6.35 12.85 -43.85
C GLU A 317 -7.39 12.20 -42.94
N GLY A 318 -7.56 12.73 -41.73
CA GLY A 318 -8.61 12.33 -40.80
C GLY A 318 -10.01 12.47 -41.38
N LEU A 319 -10.29 13.57 -42.09
CA LEU A 319 -11.57 13.80 -42.78
C LEU A 319 -11.78 12.83 -43.95
N LEU A 320 -10.73 12.55 -44.74
CA LEU A 320 -10.82 11.60 -45.85
C LEU A 320 -11.16 10.18 -45.37
N VAL A 321 -10.66 9.79 -44.19
CA VAL A 321 -11.03 8.51 -43.57
C VAL A 321 -12.51 8.45 -43.23
N LEU A 322 -13.09 9.54 -42.74
CA LEU A 322 -14.53 9.60 -42.44
C LEU A 322 -15.40 9.46 -43.71
N LEU A 323 -14.87 9.83 -44.87
CA LEU A 323 -15.51 9.66 -46.17
C LEU A 323 -15.29 8.26 -46.79
N GLY A 324 -14.70 7.32 -46.03
CA GLY A 324 -14.48 5.93 -46.44
C GLY A 324 -13.11 5.64 -47.07
N GLY A 325 -12.18 6.61 -47.06
CA GLY A 325 -10.81 6.40 -47.50
C GLY A 325 -9.95 5.59 -46.50
N PRO A 326 -8.94 4.84 -46.96
CA PRO A 326 -8.00 4.18 -46.05
C PRO A 326 -7.12 5.22 -45.34
N PRO A 327 -6.85 5.08 -44.03
CA PRO A 327 -5.96 6.00 -43.31
C PRO A 327 -4.52 5.86 -43.78
N LEU A 328 -3.77 6.97 -43.78
CA LEU A 328 -2.31 6.91 -43.90
C LEU A 328 -1.72 6.04 -42.78
N PRO A 329 -0.65 5.26 -43.05
CA PRO A 329 0.01 4.44 -42.03
C PRO A 329 0.43 5.22 -40.78
N CYS A 330 0.92 6.46 -40.94
CA CYS A 330 1.25 7.34 -39.82
C CYS A 330 0.02 7.70 -38.99
N LEU A 331 -1.08 8.11 -39.63
CA LEU A 331 -2.33 8.44 -38.94
C LEU A 331 -2.93 7.22 -38.23
N ALA A 332 -2.89 6.04 -38.87
CA ALA A 332 -3.34 4.79 -38.27
C ALA A 332 -2.52 4.42 -37.04
N ALA A 333 -1.20 4.57 -37.09
CA ALA A 333 -0.32 4.30 -35.97
C ALA A 333 -0.51 5.30 -34.80
N LEU A 334 -0.74 6.58 -35.09
CA LEU A 334 -1.07 7.56 -34.05
C LEU A 334 -2.40 7.21 -33.37
N ARG A 335 -3.46 6.90 -34.14
CA ARG A 335 -4.76 6.48 -33.61
C ARG A 335 -4.68 5.19 -32.79
N GLU A 336 -3.82 4.24 -33.18
CA GLU A 336 -3.54 3.06 -32.36
C GLU A 336 -2.85 3.44 -31.04
N ALA A 337 -1.82 4.28 -31.10
CA ALA A 337 -1.15 4.75 -29.90
C ALA A 337 -2.09 5.48 -28.93
N GLU A 338 -3.05 6.28 -29.42
CA GLU A 338 -4.05 6.96 -28.56
C GLU A 338 -4.98 5.99 -27.83
N ARG A 339 -5.26 4.81 -28.41
CA ARG A 339 -6.21 3.83 -27.85
C ARG A 339 -5.55 2.70 -27.05
N SER A 340 -4.25 2.49 -27.23
CA SER A 340 -3.47 1.45 -26.52
C SER A 340 -3.05 1.89 -25.12
N LEU A 341 -3.19 1.01 -24.12
CA LEU A 341 -2.71 1.32 -22.77
C LEU A 341 -1.17 1.21 -22.65
N ASP A 342 -0.55 0.33 -23.44
CA ASP A 342 0.89 0.11 -23.41
C ASP A 342 1.69 1.30 -23.96
N ALA A 343 1.07 2.09 -24.83
CA ALA A 343 1.60 3.39 -25.27
C ALA A 343 1.63 4.44 -24.13
N HIS A 344 1.00 4.16 -22.98
CA HIS A 344 0.89 5.07 -21.84
C HIS A 344 1.33 4.40 -20.53
N PRO A 345 2.63 4.09 -20.38
CA PRO A 345 3.14 3.35 -19.22
C PRO A 345 2.84 4.05 -17.89
N GLU A 346 2.86 5.37 -17.82
CA GLU A 346 2.53 6.11 -16.60
C GLU A 346 1.05 5.96 -16.20
N VAL A 347 0.14 6.08 -17.16
CA VAL A 347 -1.30 5.87 -16.93
C VAL A 347 -1.53 4.43 -16.48
N ARG A 348 -0.87 3.47 -17.13
CA ARG A 348 -0.92 2.05 -16.76
C ARG A 348 -0.46 1.83 -15.32
N GLU A 349 0.67 2.41 -14.92
CA GLU A 349 1.18 2.29 -13.55
C GLU A 349 0.24 2.99 -12.54
N LEU A 350 -0.25 4.19 -12.81
CA LEU A 350 -1.22 4.88 -11.94
C LEU A 350 -2.46 4.00 -11.70
N LEU A 351 -3.05 3.44 -12.77
CA LEU A 351 -4.18 2.52 -12.67
C LEU A 351 -3.84 1.23 -11.92
N ARG A 352 -2.62 0.71 -12.11
CA ARG A 352 -2.11 -0.48 -11.39
C ARG A 352 -2.00 -0.23 -9.88
N TYR A 353 -1.59 0.97 -9.48
CA TYR A 353 -1.53 1.39 -8.08
C TYR A 353 -2.88 1.94 -7.54
N GLY A 354 -3.92 1.98 -8.37
CA GLY A 354 -5.27 2.39 -8.00
C GLY A 354 -5.52 3.90 -8.03
N ASP A 355 -4.57 4.69 -8.53
CA ASP A 355 -4.69 6.13 -8.67
C ASP A 355 -5.45 6.50 -9.94
N VAL A 356 -6.78 6.35 -9.88
CA VAL A 356 -7.67 6.65 -11.02
C VAL A 356 -7.71 8.15 -11.29
N ALA A 357 -7.67 8.99 -10.25
CA ALA A 357 -7.68 10.44 -10.40
C ALA A 357 -6.42 10.93 -11.12
N GLY A 358 -5.24 10.48 -10.67
CA GLY A 358 -3.97 10.77 -11.34
C GLY A 358 -3.92 10.21 -12.75
N ALA A 359 -4.46 9.02 -13.00
CA ALA A 359 -4.56 8.46 -14.35
C ALA A 359 -5.43 9.33 -15.27
N THR A 360 -6.59 9.78 -14.81
CA THR A 360 -7.49 10.67 -15.56
C THR A 360 -6.85 12.05 -15.80
N GLU A 361 -6.21 12.63 -14.78
CA GLU A 361 -5.47 13.89 -14.92
C GLU A 361 -4.36 13.74 -15.96
N ARG A 362 -3.61 12.64 -15.92
CA ARG A 362 -2.52 12.39 -16.84
C ARG A 362 -2.98 12.23 -18.28
N VAL A 363 -4.10 11.53 -18.48
CA VAL A 363 -4.76 11.44 -19.79
C VAL A 363 -5.22 12.82 -20.28
N THR A 364 -5.76 13.65 -19.40
CA THR A 364 -6.15 15.03 -19.71
C THR A 364 -4.95 15.88 -20.13
N GLN A 365 -3.79 15.71 -19.48
CA GLN A 365 -2.55 16.38 -19.88
C GLN A 365 -2.03 15.91 -21.24
N LEU A 366 -2.21 14.63 -21.59
CA LEU A 366 -1.75 14.06 -22.85
C LEU A 366 -2.60 14.48 -24.04
N PHE A 367 -3.93 14.53 -23.86
CA PHE A 367 -4.88 14.65 -24.96
C PHE A 367 -5.77 15.90 -24.90
N GLY A 368 -5.62 16.71 -23.85
CA GLY A 368 -6.52 17.81 -23.52
C GLY A 368 -7.79 17.35 -22.81
N PRO A 369 -8.67 18.29 -22.43
CA PRO A 369 -9.99 17.99 -21.87
C PRO A 369 -10.93 17.46 -22.98
N ARG A 370 -10.67 16.25 -23.48
CA ARG A 370 -11.57 15.56 -24.40
C ARG A 370 -12.80 15.08 -23.62
N HIS A 371 -14.00 15.35 -24.13
CA HIS A 371 -15.23 14.86 -23.50
C HIS A 371 -15.35 13.32 -23.60
N GLU A 372 -14.75 12.70 -24.62
CA GLU A 372 -14.71 11.24 -24.77
C GLU A 372 -13.38 10.77 -25.36
N LEU A 373 -12.80 9.74 -24.76
CA LEU A 373 -11.65 9.02 -25.33
C LEU A 373 -12.12 8.09 -26.45
N PRO A 374 -11.31 7.87 -27.50
CA PRO A 374 -11.58 6.84 -28.49
C PRO A 374 -11.80 5.46 -27.84
N GLU A 375 -12.60 4.62 -28.49
CA GLU A 375 -12.75 3.23 -28.08
C GLU A 375 -11.41 2.48 -28.18
N GLY A 376 -11.08 1.73 -27.12
CA GLY A 376 -9.86 0.92 -27.05
C GLY A 376 -9.47 0.57 -25.62
N GLU A 377 -8.24 0.05 -25.48
CA GLU A 377 -7.69 -0.44 -24.22
C GLU A 377 -7.60 0.65 -23.15
N LEU A 378 -7.15 1.85 -23.52
CA LEU A 378 -7.00 2.97 -22.58
C LEU A 378 -8.35 3.35 -21.94
N ARG A 379 -9.38 3.55 -22.77
CA ARG A 379 -10.75 3.84 -22.30
C ARG A 379 -11.30 2.70 -21.46
N THR A 380 -11.19 1.47 -21.94
CA THR A 380 -11.66 0.27 -21.23
C THR A 380 -11.01 0.13 -19.85
N ALA A 381 -9.71 0.41 -19.74
CA ALA A 381 -8.97 0.32 -18.49
C ALA A 381 -9.45 1.36 -17.45
N LEU A 382 -9.72 2.60 -17.88
CA LEU A 382 -10.28 3.66 -17.04
C LEU A 382 -11.69 3.33 -16.58
N GLU A 383 -12.57 2.89 -17.49
CA GLU A 383 -13.93 2.48 -17.16
C GLU A 383 -13.96 1.32 -16.17
N GLU A 384 -13.12 0.30 -16.38
CA GLU A 384 -13.03 -0.85 -15.48
C GLU A 384 -12.46 -0.44 -14.11
N ALA A 385 -11.53 0.52 -14.06
CA ALA A 385 -11.06 1.08 -12.80
C ALA A 385 -12.19 1.80 -12.04
N GLY A 386 -13.04 2.56 -12.75
CA GLY A 386 -14.26 3.16 -12.20
C GLY A 386 -15.25 2.11 -11.66
N ARG A 387 -15.51 1.04 -12.44
CA ARG A 387 -16.39 -0.07 -12.02
C ARG A 387 -15.85 -0.81 -10.79
N ARG A 388 -14.52 -0.99 -10.68
CA ARG A 388 -13.90 -1.55 -9.47
C ARG A 388 -14.13 -0.66 -8.26
N ARG A 389 -13.96 0.66 -8.40
CA ARG A 389 -14.23 1.64 -7.32
C ARG A 389 -15.68 1.58 -6.86
N LEU A 390 -16.63 1.54 -7.79
CA LEU A 390 -18.05 1.40 -7.45
C LEU A 390 -18.34 0.09 -6.68
N ARG A 391 -17.81 -1.04 -7.13
CA ARG A 391 -17.95 -2.34 -6.43
C ARG A 391 -17.40 -2.29 -5.01
N HIS A 392 -16.25 -1.63 -4.82
CA HIS A 392 -15.66 -1.44 -3.50
C HIS A 392 -16.53 -0.57 -2.60
N ASP A 393 -17.02 0.55 -3.11
CA ASP A 393 -17.88 1.47 -2.34
C ASP A 393 -19.17 0.76 -1.91
N LEU A 394 -19.81 0.00 -2.81
CA LEU A 394 -20.97 -0.84 -2.50
C LEU A 394 -20.66 -1.89 -1.43
N HIS A 395 -19.49 -2.54 -1.50
CA HIS A 395 -19.07 -3.50 -0.48
C HIS A 395 -18.87 -2.85 0.89
N ARG A 396 -18.20 -1.70 0.93
CA ARG A 396 -17.91 -0.96 2.17
C ARG A 396 -19.19 -0.46 2.84
N THR A 397 -20.21 -0.09 2.08
CA THR A 397 -21.51 0.34 2.63
C THR A 397 -22.47 -0.80 2.92
N GLY A 398 -22.06 -2.06 2.75
CA GLY A 398 -22.94 -3.23 2.95
C GLY A 398 -24.03 -3.39 1.89
N LEU A 399 -23.90 -2.69 0.75
CA LEU A 399 -24.85 -2.69 -0.38
C LEU A 399 -24.40 -3.63 -1.50
N SER A 400 -23.46 -4.54 -1.25
CA SER A 400 -22.99 -5.48 -2.25
C SER A 400 -24.11 -6.47 -2.64
N PRO A 401 -24.30 -6.78 -3.94
CA PRO A 401 -25.29 -7.77 -4.38
C PRO A 401 -25.10 -9.17 -3.74
N ALA A 402 -23.88 -9.50 -3.32
CA ALA A 402 -23.55 -10.75 -2.63
C ALA A 402 -23.98 -10.76 -1.15
N GLN A 403 -24.41 -9.63 -0.60
CA GLN A 403 -24.94 -9.46 0.75
C GLN A 403 -26.47 -9.29 0.72
N ARG A 404 -27.19 -9.89 -0.24
CA ARG A 404 -28.63 -10.11 -0.06
C ARG A 404 -28.80 -10.80 1.29
N VAL A 405 -29.36 -10.03 2.22
CA VAL A 405 -29.72 -10.40 3.58
C VAL A 405 -30.25 -11.82 3.54
N ALA A 406 -29.54 -12.75 4.20
CA ALA A 406 -30.16 -14.02 4.56
C ALA A 406 -31.36 -13.65 5.43
N LEU A 407 -32.56 -13.69 4.85
CA LEU A 407 -33.79 -13.57 5.61
C LEU A 407 -33.69 -14.58 6.76
N PRO A 408 -33.99 -14.19 8.01
CA PRO A 408 -34.01 -15.15 9.10
C PRO A 408 -34.89 -16.33 8.69
N PRO A 409 -34.45 -17.59 8.95
CA PRO A 409 -35.27 -18.75 8.62
C PRO A 409 -36.64 -18.57 9.25
N ALA A 410 -37.70 -18.76 8.47
CA ALA A 410 -39.07 -18.63 8.92
C ALA A 410 -39.25 -19.40 10.24
N PRO A 411 -39.94 -18.83 11.25
CA PRO A 411 -40.15 -19.51 12.51
C PRO A 411 -40.79 -20.87 12.24
N ARG A 412 -40.13 -21.95 12.68
CA ARG A 412 -40.70 -23.30 12.63
C ARG A 412 -42.03 -23.25 13.37
N ARG A 413 -43.14 -23.37 12.63
CA ARG A 413 -44.46 -23.56 13.22
C ARG A 413 -44.36 -24.80 14.11
N ARG A 414 -44.52 -24.63 15.42
CA ARG A 414 -44.79 -25.75 16.32
C ARG A 414 -46.10 -26.40 15.83
N PRO A 415 -46.16 -27.73 15.70
CA PRO A 415 -47.46 -28.38 15.55
C PRO A 415 -48.30 -28.04 16.79
N ALA A 416 -49.55 -27.64 16.53
CA ALA A 416 -50.56 -27.40 17.56
C ALA A 416 -50.83 -28.71 18.33
N PRO A 417 -51.25 -28.63 19.61
CA PRO A 417 -51.33 -29.77 20.53
C PRO A 417 -52.26 -30.89 20.07
#